data_AF-A0A8D8SPM3-F1
#
_entry.id   AF-A0A8D8SPM3-F1
#
_cell.length_a   1.000
_cell.length_b   1.000
_cell.length_c   1.000
_cell.angle_alpha   90.00
_cell.angle_beta   90.00
_cell.angle_gamma   90.00
#
_symmetry.space_group_name_H-M   'P 1'
#
loop_
_entity.id
_entity.type
_entity.pdbx_description
1 polymer ?
#
loop_
_entity_poly.entity_id
_entity_poly.type
_entity_poly.pdbx_seq_one_letter_code
_entity_poly.pdbx_strand_id
1 'polypeptide(L)'
;AQNSQDDFIEETKILFCIHCEMELQGTSKELVTHCKFCPGIDRTNETGLLFVCCECTYRSNHKHHMVRHIKRHTGEKQFKCPYCEYSSARRDNIGTHVRQRHDSNAKKIKMKVTRKFIVRNLNGELVFKE
;
A
#
# COMPACT_ATOMS: atom_id res chain seq x y z
N ALA A 1 -8.90 39.70 4.33
CA ALA A 1 -9.89 38.61 4.40
C ALA A 1 -10.07 38.10 2.98
N GLN A 2 -9.83 36.86 2.60
CA GLN A 2 -9.91 35.61 3.35
C GLN A 2 -8.65 34.77 3.09
N ASN A 3 -8.12 34.24 4.19
CA ASN A 3 -7.19 33.14 4.25
C ASN A 3 -8.00 31.87 3.95
N SER A 4 -7.62 31.10 2.95
CA SER A 4 -7.99 29.69 2.81
C SER A 4 -6.77 28.98 2.27
N GLN A 5 -5.78 28.82 3.16
CA GLN A 5 -4.77 27.78 3.00
C GLN A 5 -5.57 26.49 2.95
N ASP A 6 -5.51 25.81 1.81
CA ASP A 6 -6.05 24.47 1.69
C ASP A 6 -5.28 23.59 2.70
N ASP A 7 -5.90 23.34 3.85
CA ASP A 7 -5.42 22.39 4.85
C ASP A 7 -5.61 20.96 4.31
N PHE A 8 -4.78 20.60 3.34
CA PHE A 8 -4.59 19.24 2.86
C PHE A 8 -3.83 18.44 3.93
N ILE A 9 -4.52 17.66 4.76
CA ILE A 9 -3.84 16.65 5.58
C ILE A 9 -3.44 15.50 4.65
N GLU A 10 -2.15 15.38 4.35
CA GLU A 10 -1.57 14.16 3.77
C GLU A 10 -1.62 13.04 4.80
N GLU A 11 -2.77 12.38 4.96
CA GLU A 11 -2.85 11.16 5.75
C GLU A 11 -2.23 9.99 4.97
N THR A 12 -0.91 10.04 4.79
CA THR A 12 -0.14 8.80 4.69
C THR A 12 -0.44 8.01 5.96
N LYS A 13 -1.04 6.82 5.83
CA LYS A 13 -1.35 6.00 7.00
C LYS A 13 -0.05 5.73 7.75
N ILE A 14 0.06 6.32 8.94
CA ILE A 14 1.18 6.10 9.85
C ILE A 14 1.06 4.66 10.36
N LEU A 15 2.12 3.87 10.19
CA LEU A 15 2.21 2.54 10.77
C LEU A 15 3.01 2.62 12.05
N PHE A 16 2.54 1.95 13.10
CA PHE A 16 3.26 1.86 14.38
C PHE A 16 3.95 0.51 14.47
N CYS A 17 5.26 0.50 14.69
CA CYS A 17 5.99 -0.75 14.81
C CYS A 17 5.79 -1.40 16.18
N ILE A 18 5.22 -2.61 16.21
CA ILE A 18 5.01 -3.39 17.43
C ILE A 18 6.31 -3.92 18.05
N HIS A 19 7.43 -3.85 17.33
CA HIS A 19 8.71 -4.42 17.80
C HIS A 19 9.64 -3.35 18.39
N CYS A 20 9.56 -2.10 17.91
CA CYS A 20 10.46 -1.03 18.34
C CYS A 20 9.76 0.30 18.61
N GLU A 21 8.42 0.31 18.61
CA GLU A 21 7.57 1.46 18.96
C GLU A 21 7.76 2.70 18.08
N MET A 22 8.47 2.56 16.96
CA MET A 22 8.69 3.66 16.02
C MET A 22 7.44 3.93 15.17
N GLU A 23 7.16 5.20 14.95
CA GLU A 23 6.23 5.67 13.93
C GLU A 23 6.87 5.62 12.55
N LEU A 24 6.19 5.01 11.60
CA LEU A 24 6.68 4.79 10.25
C LEU A 24 5.72 5.40 9.24
N GLN A 25 6.24 6.33 8.45
CA GLN A 25 5.52 7.01 7.39
C GLN A 25 6.16 6.72 6.04
N GLY A 26 5.36 6.77 4.98
CA GLY A 26 5.80 6.57 3.61
C GLY A 26 5.12 5.40 2.91
N THR A 27 5.63 5.09 1.73
CA THR A 27 5.12 4.04 0.86
C THR A 27 5.48 2.64 1.38
N SER A 28 4.74 1.64 0.92
CA SER A 28 4.99 0.23 1.20
C SER A 28 6.39 -0.22 0.78
N LYS A 29 7.02 0.48 -0.17
CA LYS A 29 8.40 0.22 -0.61
C LYS A 29 9.43 0.79 0.37
N GLU A 30 9.14 1.92 1.00
CA GLU A 30 9.99 2.52 2.02
C GLU A 30 9.84 1.74 3.33
N LEU A 31 8.61 1.48 3.76
CA LEU A 31 8.32 0.75 5.00
C LEU A 31 8.88 -0.69 5.02
N VAL A 32 9.13 -1.30 3.85
CA VAL A 32 9.74 -2.63 3.77
C VAL A 32 11.19 -2.65 4.25
N THR A 33 11.90 -1.52 4.20
CA THR A 33 13.28 -1.44 4.68
C THR A 33 13.30 -1.57 6.20
N HIS A 34 12.37 -0.91 6.89
CA HIS A 34 12.16 -1.09 8.31
C HIS A 34 11.83 -2.55 8.65
N CYS A 35 10.95 -3.21 7.89
CA CYS A 35 10.63 -4.62 8.12
C CYS A 35 11.86 -5.56 8.06
N LYS A 36 12.89 -5.18 7.29
CA LYS A 36 14.15 -5.93 7.18
C LYS A 36 15.14 -5.59 8.28
N PHE A 37 15.17 -4.35 8.73
CA PHE A 37 16.20 -3.81 9.63
C PHE A 37 15.63 -3.25 10.94
N CYS A 38 14.43 -3.68 11.32
CA CYS A 38 13.77 -3.22 12.54
C CYS A 38 14.70 -3.46 13.75
N PRO A 39 15.03 -2.43 14.54
CA PRO A 39 15.98 -2.55 15.65
C PRO A 39 15.42 -3.38 16.81
N GLY A 40 14.10 -3.52 16.91
CA GLY A 40 13.42 -4.32 17.94
C GLY A 40 13.37 -5.82 17.66
N ILE A 41 14.06 -6.30 16.62
CA ILE A 41 14.07 -7.71 16.23
C ILE A 41 15.50 -8.21 16.21
N ASP A 42 15.79 -9.19 17.06
CA ASP A 42 17.03 -9.95 17.02
C ASP A 42 16.99 -10.96 15.86
N ARG A 43 17.96 -10.83 14.94
CA ARG A 43 18.07 -11.65 13.72
C ARG A 43 19.26 -12.60 13.74
N THR A 44 19.98 -12.69 14.87
CA THR A 44 21.19 -13.50 14.98
C THR A 44 20.94 -15.00 14.73
N ASN A 45 19.73 -15.48 15.02
CA ASN A 45 19.35 -16.89 14.93
C ASN A 45 18.27 -17.19 13.88
N GLU A 46 17.93 -16.25 12.99
CA GLU A 46 16.81 -16.41 12.06
C GLU A 46 17.19 -17.24 10.82
N THR A 47 16.73 -18.50 10.78
CA THR A 47 16.88 -19.38 9.61
C THR A 47 15.84 -19.02 8.54
N GLY A 48 16.15 -18.04 7.69
CA GLY A 48 15.54 -17.87 6.37
C GLY A 48 14.40 -16.87 6.22
N LEU A 49 13.83 -16.32 7.31
CA LEU A 49 12.83 -15.25 7.24
C LEU A 49 13.48 -13.89 7.54
N LEU A 50 13.65 -13.05 6.52
CA LEU A 50 14.39 -11.78 6.63
C LEU A 50 13.50 -10.55 6.84
N PHE A 51 12.20 -10.64 6.55
CA PHE A 51 11.27 -9.52 6.66
C PHE A 51 10.20 -9.85 7.69
N VAL A 52 10.07 -8.99 8.69
CA VAL A 52 9.03 -9.08 9.73
C VAL A 52 8.17 -7.83 9.66
N CYS A 53 6.86 -8.00 9.60
CA CYS A 53 5.93 -6.88 9.52
C CYS A 53 5.96 -6.05 10.82
N CYS A 54 5.89 -4.73 10.67
CA CYS A 54 5.83 -3.78 11.78
C CYS A 54 4.47 -3.73 12.49
N GLU A 55 3.34 -4.05 11.84
CA GLU A 55 2.00 -3.96 12.46
C GLU A 55 1.37 -5.31 12.84
N CYS A 56 1.94 -6.44 12.40
CA CYS A 56 1.37 -7.75 12.68
C CYS A 56 2.41 -8.88 12.64
N THR A 57 1.99 -10.11 12.92
CA THR A 57 2.87 -11.28 13.00
C THR A 57 3.34 -11.85 11.65
N TYR A 58 2.97 -11.22 10.53
CA TYR A 58 3.35 -11.69 9.20
C TYR A 58 4.87 -11.60 8.96
N ARG A 59 5.44 -12.66 8.37
CA ARG A 59 6.86 -12.77 8.02
C ARG A 59 7.03 -13.25 6.58
N SER A 60 8.15 -12.90 5.97
CA SER A 60 8.50 -13.29 4.60
C SER A 60 10.01 -13.36 4.40
N ASN A 61 10.45 -14.25 3.52
CA ASN A 61 11.82 -14.30 2.98
C ASN A 61 12.01 -13.40 1.74
N HIS A 62 10.91 -12.91 1.16
CA HIS A 62 10.93 -12.14 -0.07
C HIS A 62 10.43 -10.70 0.13
N LYS A 63 11.25 -9.73 -0.31
CA LYS A 63 10.92 -8.30 -0.29
C LYS A 63 9.57 -8.00 -0.96
N HIS A 64 9.32 -8.57 -2.14
CA HIS A 64 8.13 -8.26 -2.92
C HIS A 64 6.83 -8.79 -2.28
N HIS A 65 6.89 -9.89 -1.52
CA HIS A 65 5.77 -10.35 -0.71
C HIS A 65 5.52 -9.41 0.46
N MET A 66 6.57 -8.94 1.15
CA MET A 66 6.40 -7.98 2.23
C MET A 66 5.88 -6.62 1.73
N VAL A 67 6.37 -6.10 0.60
CA VAL A 67 5.80 -4.88 -0.01
C VAL A 67 4.31 -5.06 -0.30
N ARG A 68 3.92 -6.20 -0.90
CA ARG A 68 2.51 -6.51 -1.16
C ARG A 68 1.68 -6.57 0.12
N HIS A 69 2.26 -7.15 1.17
CA HIS A 69 1.63 -7.24 2.47
C HIS A 69 1.41 -5.85 3.09
N ILE A 70 2.42 -4.99 3.09
CA ILE A 70 2.34 -3.63 3.67
C ILE A 70 1.29 -2.78 2.97
N LYS A 71 1.03 -2.99 1.67
CA LYS A 71 -0.07 -2.31 0.97
C LYS A 71 -1.45 -2.54 1.60
N ARG A 72 -1.65 -3.67 2.30
CA ARG A 72 -2.89 -3.92 3.05
C ARG A 72 -3.00 -2.99 4.26
N HIS A 73 -1.86 -2.68 4.87
CA HIS A 73 -1.80 -1.77 5.99
C HIS A 73 -1.97 -0.35 5.50
N THR A 74 -1.16 0.11 4.54
CA THR A 74 -1.18 1.51 4.06
C THR A 74 -2.39 1.85 3.20
N GLY A 75 -3.11 0.86 2.68
CA GLY A 75 -4.25 1.09 1.79
C GLY A 75 -3.86 1.50 0.37
N GLU A 76 -2.57 1.44 0.00
CA GLU A 76 -2.08 1.81 -1.32
C GLU A 76 -2.73 1.02 -2.47
N LYS A 77 -3.50 1.71 -3.32
CA LYS A 77 -4.09 1.15 -4.54
C LYS A 77 -3.58 1.88 -5.77
N GLN A 78 -2.49 1.36 -6.32
CA GLN A 78 -1.75 1.98 -7.45
C GLN A 78 -2.30 1.64 -8.83
N PHE A 79 -3.24 0.69 -8.94
CA PHE A 79 -3.74 0.23 -10.24
C PHE A 79 -5.22 0.59 -10.36
N LYS A 80 -5.57 1.40 -11.36
CA LYS A 80 -6.95 1.78 -11.68
C LYS A 80 -7.44 1.04 -12.92
N CYS A 81 -8.69 0.56 -12.87
CA CYS A 81 -9.37 -0.02 -14.01
C CYS A 81 -9.49 1.02 -15.14
N PRO A 82 -9.22 0.67 -16.40
CA PRO A 82 -9.36 1.61 -17.50
C PRO A 82 -10.83 1.91 -17.87
N TYR A 83 -11.78 1.09 -17.39
CA TYR A 83 -13.20 1.16 -17.76
C TYR A 83 -14.12 1.68 -16.64
N CYS A 84 -13.63 1.77 -15.40
CA CYS A 84 -14.41 2.27 -14.27
C CYS A 84 -13.51 2.79 -13.14
N GLU A 85 -14.13 3.25 -12.04
CA GLU A 85 -13.44 3.82 -10.87
C GLU A 85 -12.80 2.78 -9.94
N TYR A 86 -12.97 1.47 -10.23
CA TYR A 86 -12.37 0.42 -9.42
C TYR A 86 -10.83 0.51 -9.42
N SER A 87 -10.24 0.41 -8.24
CA SER A 87 -8.80 0.44 -8.02
C SER A 87 -8.34 -0.67 -7.08
N SER A 88 -7.08 -1.08 -7.23
CA SER A 88 -6.51 -2.18 -6.47
C SER A 88 -5.01 -1.98 -6.20
N ALA A 89 -4.55 -2.57 -5.10
CA ALA A 89 -3.14 -2.67 -4.73
C ALA A 89 -2.33 -3.57 -5.66
N ARG A 90 -3.00 -4.47 -6.40
CA ARG A 90 -2.39 -5.49 -7.25
C ARG A 90 -2.94 -5.49 -8.68
N ARG A 91 -2.05 -5.75 -9.63
CA ARG A 91 -2.30 -5.80 -11.08
C ARG A 91 -3.21 -6.97 -11.50
N ASP A 92 -3.00 -8.14 -10.91
CA ASP A 92 -3.80 -9.34 -11.19
C ASP A 92 -5.26 -9.17 -10.78
N ASN A 93 -5.52 -8.50 -9.67
CA ASN A 93 -6.89 -8.15 -9.24
C ASN A 93 -7.61 -7.26 -10.27
N ILE A 94 -6.94 -6.27 -10.87
CA ILE A 94 -7.52 -5.48 -11.98
C ILE A 94 -7.78 -6.38 -13.19
N GLY A 95 -6.85 -7.29 -13.48
CA GLY A 95 -7.01 -8.29 -14.54
C GLY A 95 -8.30 -9.10 -14.39
N THR A 96 -8.52 -9.66 -13.21
CA THR A 96 -9.72 -10.45 -12.88
C THR A 96 -10.97 -9.58 -12.87
N HIS A 97 -10.91 -8.38 -12.29
CA HIS A 97 -12.02 -7.43 -12.28
C HIS A 97 -12.50 -7.10 -13.70
N VAL A 98 -11.58 -6.77 -14.61
CA VAL A 98 -11.93 -6.47 -16.01
C VAL A 98 -12.57 -7.67 -16.69
N ARG A 99 -12.02 -8.88 -16.51
CA ARG A 99 -12.62 -10.09 -17.10
C ARG A 99 -14.01 -10.40 -16.58
N GLN A 100 -14.30 -10.05 -15.32
CA GLN A 100 -15.60 -10.33 -14.72
C GLN A 100 -16.64 -9.22 -14.94
N ARG A 101 -16.20 -7.98 -15.16
CA ARG A 101 -17.10 -6.80 -15.13
C ARG A 101 -17.13 -6.00 -16.43
N HIS A 102 -16.21 -6.22 -17.35
CA HIS A 102 -16.06 -5.40 -18.56
C HIS A 102 -15.85 -6.22 -19.84
N ASP A 103 -14.91 -7.16 -19.84
CA ASP A 103 -14.58 -7.97 -21.02
C ASP A 103 -13.94 -9.32 -20.61
N SER A 104 -14.74 -10.39 -20.66
CA SER A 104 -14.32 -11.76 -20.32
C SER A 104 -13.21 -12.32 -21.20
N ASN A 105 -13.01 -11.77 -22.40
CA ASN A 105 -12.03 -12.22 -23.37
C ASN A 105 -10.75 -11.36 -23.38
N ALA A 106 -10.64 -10.37 -22.49
CA ALA A 106 -9.51 -9.45 -22.42
C ALA A 106 -8.17 -10.18 -22.15
N LYS A 107 -7.36 -10.31 -23.21
CA LYS A 107 -6.01 -10.92 -23.13
C LYS A 107 -4.93 -9.95 -22.62
N LYS A 108 -5.06 -8.66 -22.93
CA LYS A 108 -4.12 -7.61 -22.48
C LYS A 108 -4.90 -6.42 -21.95
N ILE A 109 -4.69 -6.09 -20.68
CA ILE A 109 -5.37 -4.99 -20.02
C ILE A 109 -4.35 -3.88 -19.74
N LYS A 110 -4.53 -2.75 -20.40
CA LYS A 110 -3.73 -1.54 -20.17
C LYS A 110 -4.29 -0.78 -18.96
N MET A 111 -3.86 -1.17 -17.76
CA MET A 111 -4.23 -0.45 -16.52
C MET A 111 -3.52 0.90 -16.40
N LYS A 112 -4.23 1.87 -15.82
CA LYS A 112 -3.65 3.16 -15.44
C LYS A 112 -2.96 2.99 -14.09
N VAL A 113 -1.68 3.30 -14.02
CA VAL A 113 -0.94 3.32 -12.74
C VAL A 113 -1.09 4.71 -12.15
N THR A 114 -1.71 4.80 -10.98
CA THR A 114 -1.76 6.04 -10.21
C THR A 114 -0.59 6.03 -9.24
N ARG A 115 0.27 7.05 -9.33
CA ARG A 115 1.16 7.41 -8.21
C ARG A 115 0.36 8.03 -7.06
N LYS A 116 -0.89 8.41 -7.36
CA LYS A 116 -1.88 8.93 -6.45
C LYS A 116 -2.25 7.93 -5.37
N PHE A 117 -2.03 8.31 -4.13
CA PHE A 117 -2.52 7.60 -2.97
C PHE A 117 -4.04 7.79 -2.88
N ILE A 118 -4.76 6.73 -2.55
CA ILE A 118 -6.20 6.84 -2.29
C ILE A 118 -6.34 7.35 -0.87
N VAL A 119 -6.74 8.61 -0.75
CA VAL A 119 -7.07 9.24 0.51
C VAL A 119 -8.58 9.16 0.73
N ARG A 120 -9.03 9.14 1.99
CA ARG A 120 -10.43 9.48 2.29
C ARG A 120 -10.47 10.97 2.63
N ASN A 121 -11.37 11.73 2.03
CA ASN A 121 -11.61 13.10 2.53
C ASN A 121 -12.34 13.05 3.87
N LEU A 122 -12.55 14.22 4.49
CA LEU A 122 -13.29 14.38 5.76
C LEU A 122 -14.72 13.83 5.70
N ASN A 123 -15.25 13.58 4.50
CA ASN A 123 -16.58 12.98 4.26
C ASN A 123 -16.50 11.45 4.02
N GLY A 124 -15.32 10.84 4.13
CA GLY A 124 -15.09 9.42 3.89
C GLY A 124 -15.00 9.00 2.42
N GLU A 125 -15.00 9.95 1.49
CA GLU A 125 -14.97 9.70 0.04
C GLU A 125 -13.54 9.43 -0.42
N LEU A 126 -13.37 8.43 -1.30
CA LEU A 126 -12.06 8.10 -1.86
C LEU A 126 -11.64 9.15 -2.89
N VAL A 127 -10.57 9.90 -2.60
CA VAL A 127 -10.00 10.91 -3.49
C VAL A 127 -8.59 10.52 -3.92
N PHE A 128 -8.20 10.95 -5.13
CA PHE A 128 -6.90 10.64 -5.72
C PHE A 128 -6.03 11.93 -5.77
N LYS A 129 -4.97 12.02 -4.96
CA LYS A 129 -4.03 13.19 -4.95
C LYS A 129 -2.79 12.91 -5.82
N GLU A 130 -2.36 13.84 -6.68
CA GLU A 130 -1.24 13.64 -7.65
C GLU A 130 0.11 13.39 -7.00
#